data_AF-A0AAV4PKX8-F1
#
_entry.id   AF-A0AAV4PKX8-F1
#
_cell.length_a   1.000
_cell.length_b   1.000
_cell.length_c   1.000
_cell.angle_alpha   90.00
_cell.angle_beta   90.00
_cell.angle_gamma   90.00
#
_symmetry.space_group_name_H-M   'P 1'
#
loop_
_entity.id
_entity.type
_entity.pdbx_description
1 polymer ?
#
loop_
_entity_poly.entity_id
_entity_poly.type
_entity_poly.pdbx_seq_one_letter_code
_entity_poly.pdbx_strand_id
1 'polypeptide(L)'
;MGTPEKKFSAQKCDDGLLEVMGVYSSFHIAQLQIGMSEPVRLGQARSVKLKLLDRVPIQIDGEPWEQSPAEVTISFHSQATFLCNKR
;
A
#
# COMPACT_ATOMS: atom_id res chain seq x y z
N MET A 1 -29.08 15.15 -6.99
CA MET A 1 -27.98 14.97 -6.01
C MET A 1 -27.10 13.84 -6.51
N GLY A 2 -25.92 14.15 -7.04
CA GLY A 2 -24.96 13.11 -7.43
C GLY A 2 -24.44 12.40 -6.18
N THR A 3 -24.46 11.08 -6.17
CA THR A 3 -23.76 10.28 -5.16
C THR A 3 -22.29 10.70 -5.13
N PRO A 4 -21.65 10.89 -3.97
CA PRO A 4 -20.22 11.17 -3.92
C PRO A 4 -19.51 10.02 -4.66
N GLU A 5 -18.78 10.36 -5.72
CA GLU A 5 -17.99 9.36 -6.44
C GLU A 5 -17.09 8.64 -5.44
N LYS A 6 -17.19 7.30 -5.44
CA LYS A 6 -16.31 6.47 -4.63
C LYS A 6 -14.90 6.65 -5.18
N LYS A 7 -14.09 7.47 -4.51
CA LYS A 7 -12.78 7.94 -4.99
C LYS A 7 -11.81 6.78 -5.32
N PHE A 8 -12.05 5.60 -4.76
CA PHE A 8 -11.24 4.39 -4.93
C PHE A 8 -12.13 3.14 -4.96
N SER A 9 -11.68 2.09 -5.64
CA SER A 9 -12.33 0.77 -5.60
C SER A 9 -12.10 0.08 -4.25
N ALA A 10 -12.81 -1.03 -4.03
CA ALA A 10 -12.54 -1.92 -2.90
C ALA A 10 -11.21 -2.65 -3.14
N GLN A 11 -10.39 -2.79 -2.09
CA GLN A 11 -9.12 -3.50 -2.16
C GLN A 11 -9.32 -4.95 -2.63
N LYS A 12 -8.48 -5.41 -3.54
CA LYS A 12 -8.43 -6.79 -4.01
C LYS A 12 -6.98 -7.16 -4.30
N CYS A 13 -6.64 -8.44 -4.11
CA CYS A 13 -5.28 -8.91 -4.38
C CYS A 13 -5.07 -9.35 -5.84
N ASP A 14 -6.16 -9.50 -6.60
CA ASP A 14 -6.19 -10.11 -7.94
C ASP A 14 -6.65 -9.15 -9.05
N ASP A 15 -6.88 -7.87 -8.75
CA ASP A 15 -7.33 -6.86 -9.72
C ASP A 15 -6.17 -6.12 -10.43
N GLY A 16 -4.93 -6.44 -10.04
CA GLY A 16 -3.72 -5.85 -10.60
C GLY A 16 -3.48 -4.39 -10.18
N LEU A 17 -4.09 -3.94 -9.08
CA LEU A 17 -3.83 -2.62 -8.49
C LEU A 17 -3.03 -2.75 -7.19
N LEU A 18 -2.04 -1.86 -7.04
CA LEU A 18 -1.32 -1.62 -5.80
C LEU A 18 -2.10 -0.59 -4.98
N GLU A 19 -2.39 -0.90 -3.72
CA GLU A 19 -2.92 0.06 -2.75
C GLU A 19 -1.80 0.92 -2.20
N VAL A 20 -1.94 2.25 -2.26
CA VAL A 20 -0.98 3.20 -1.69
C VAL A 20 -1.62 3.85 -0.47
N MET A 21 -1.05 3.60 0.71
CA MET A 21 -1.58 4.07 1.98
C MET A 21 -0.50 4.80 2.78
N GLY A 22 -0.91 5.85 3.50
CA GLY A 22 -0.06 6.66 4.37
C GLY A 22 -0.41 6.50 5.84
N VAL A 23 0.63 6.49 6.67
CA VAL A 23 0.55 6.62 8.14
C VAL A 23 1.49 7.72 8.58
N TYR A 24 1.10 8.53 9.57
CA TYR A 24 1.83 9.77 9.88
C TYR A 24 2.35 9.88 11.32
N SER A 25 1.97 8.98 12.23
CA SER A 25 2.50 9.00 13.61
C SER A 25 2.36 7.66 14.31
N SER A 26 3.14 7.43 15.37
CA SER A 26 3.00 6.25 16.23
C SER A 26 1.63 6.17 16.90
N PHE A 27 1.02 7.32 17.22
CA PHE A 27 -0.34 7.36 17.75
C PHE A 27 -1.37 6.93 16.70
N HIS A 28 -1.25 7.40 15.46
CA HIS A 28 -2.08 6.93 14.35
C HIS A 28 -1.93 5.42 14.16
N ILE A 29 -0.70 4.89 14.18
CA ILE A 29 -0.45 3.44 14.12
C ILE A 29 -1.13 2.71 15.29
N ALA A 30 -1.03 3.22 16.53
CA ALA A 30 -1.69 2.61 17.69
C ALA A 30 -3.23 2.58 17.52
N GLN A 31 -3.83 3.66 17.00
CA GLN A 31 -5.26 3.71 16.70
C GLN A 31 -5.66 2.71 15.60
N LEU A 32 -4.81 2.49 14.59
CA LEU A 32 -5.04 1.46 13.55
C LEU A 32 -5.10 0.06 14.19
N GLN A 33 -4.20 -0.25 15.12
CA GLN A 33 -4.13 -1.57 15.76
C GLN A 33 -5.38 -1.92 16.57
N ILE A 34 -6.06 -0.92 17.14
CA ILE A 34 -7.30 -1.10 17.92
C ILE A 34 -8.57 -0.80 17.11
N GLY A 35 -8.46 -0.58 15.80
CA GLY A 35 -9.61 -0.31 14.93
C GLY A 35 -10.30 1.03 15.15
N MET A 36 -9.63 2.00 15.77
CA MET A 36 -10.16 3.36 16.01
C MET A 36 -9.79 4.36 14.91
N SER A 37 -8.99 3.96 13.93
CA SER A 37 -8.63 4.79 12.79
C SER A 37 -8.48 3.94 11.53
N GLU A 38 -8.46 4.59 10.38
CA GLU A 38 -8.09 4.02 9.09
C GLU A 38 -6.78 4.64 8.58
N PRO A 39 -6.01 3.94 7.72
CA PRO A 39 -4.85 4.53 7.08
C PRO A 39 -5.31 5.56 6.03
N VAL A 40 -4.45 6.53 5.72
CA VAL A 40 -4.77 7.53 4.71
C VAL A 40 -4.65 6.90 3.33
N ARG A 41 -5.76 6.66 2.62
CA ARG A 41 -5.71 6.14 1.24
C ARG A 41 -5.22 7.23 0.28
N LEU A 42 -4.02 7.04 -0.26
CA LEU A 42 -3.37 7.98 -1.17
C LEU A 42 -3.73 7.67 -2.63
N GLY A 43 -3.91 6.38 -2.98
CA GLY A 43 -4.24 6.00 -4.35
C GLY A 43 -4.29 4.50 -4.60
N GLN A 44 -4.69 4.14 -5.81
CA GLN A 44 -4.58 2.79 -6.38
C GLN A 44 -3.92 2.92 -7.76
N ALA A 45 -2.92 2.08 -8.06
CA ALA A 45 -2.20 2.16 -9.33
C ALA A 45 -1.60 0.82 -9.77
N ARG A 46 -1.40 0.63 -11.07
CA ARG A 46 -0.69 -0.57 -11.60
C ARG A 46 0.83 -0.50 -11.41
N SER A 47 1.36 0.71 -11.30
CA SER A 47 2.78 0.97 -11.04
C SER A 47 2.91 2.20 -10.15
N VAL A 48 3.80 2.12 -9.17
CA VAL A 48 4.07 3.18 -8.20
C VAL A 48 5.56 3.52 -8.27
N LYS A 49 5.87 4.80 -8.47
CA LYS A 49 7.24 5.31 -8.44
C LYS A 49 7.44 6.11 -7.15
N LEU A 50 8.40 5.68 -6.34
CA LEU A 50 8.79 6.30 -5.08
C LEU A 50 10.16 6.94 -5.26
N LYS A 51 10.29 8.23 -4.92
CA LYS A 51 11.58 8.91 -4.85
C LYS A 51 11.95 9.12 -3.39
N LEU A 52 12.97 8.41 -2.94
CA LEU A 52 13.50 8.47 -1.59
C LEU A 52 14.64 9.48 -1.58
N LEU A 53 14.49 10.53 -0.78
CA LEU A 53 15.46 11.63 -0.71
C LEU A 53 16.57 11.38 0.32
N ASP A 54 16.27 10.59 1.33
CA ASP A 54 17.14 10.27 2.45
C ASP A 54 17.24 8.76 2.65
N ARG A 55 18.09 8.34 3.60
CA ARG A 55 18.14 6.95 4.02
C ARG A 55 16.88 6.62 4.83
N VAL A 56 16.16 5.57 4.43
CA VAL A 56 14.90 5.17 5.07
C VAL A 56 14.84 3.65 5.31
N PRO A 57 14.20 3.19 6.39
CA PRO A 57 13.93 1.78 6.60
C PRO A 57 12.86 1.30 5.61
N ILE A 58 13.11 0.17 4.95
CA ILE A 58 12.16 -0.52 4.10
C ILE A 58 12.03 -1.96 4.57
N GLN A 59 10.84 -2.54 4.37
CA GLN A 59 10.58 -3.94 4.62
C GLN A 59 9.79 -4.53 3.43
N ILE A 60 10.22 -5.69 2.92
CA ILE A 60 9.51 -6.47 1.89
C ILE A 60 9.47 -7.92 2.35
N ASP A 61 8.27 -8.52 2.35
CA ASP A 61 8.04 -9.95 2.62
C ASP A 61 8.79 -10.52 3.85
N GLY A 62 8.97 -9.69 4.88
CA GLY A 62 9.66 -10.08 6.12
C GLY A 62 11.14 -9.67 6.20
N GLU A 63 11.74 -9.20 5.12
CA GLU A 63 13.15 -8.78 5.06
C GLU A 63 13.27 -7.25 5.22
N PRO A 64 13.82 -6.75 6.35
CA PRO A 64 14.07 -5.33 6.56
C PRO A 64 15.45 -4.90 6.07
N TRP A 65 15.58 -3.68 5.55
CA TRP A 65 16.87 -3.05 5.26
C TRP A 65 16.81 -1.52 5.30
N GLU A 66 17.99 -0.89 5.38
CA GLU A 66 18.16 0.57 5.27
C GLU A 66 18.44 0.96 3.82
N GLN A 67 17.46 1.54 3.14
CA GLN A 67 17.57 1.97 1.76
C GLN A 67 18.23 3.36 1.68
N SER A 68 19.31 3.49 0.91
CA SER A 68 19.90 4.81 0.59
C SER A 68 19.01 5.58 -0.40
N PRO A 69 19.17 6.92 -0.55
CA PRO A 69 18.40 7.70 -1.51
C PRO A 69 18.36 7.05 -2.90
N ALA A 70 17.15 6.88 -3.44
CA ALA A 70 16.92 6.10 -4.64
C ALA A 70 15.56 6.41 -5.28
N GLU A 71 15.38 6.03 -6.54
CA GLU A 71 14.07 5.93 -7.17
C GLU A 71 13.67 4.46 -7.27
N VAL A 72 12.56 4.09 -6.62
CA VAL A 72 12.05 2.72 -6.56
C VAL A 72 10.77 2.66 -7.37
N THR A 73 10.69 1.72 -8.32
CA THR A 73 9.46 1.45 -9.07
C THR A 73 8.89 0.11 -8.64
N ILE A 74 7.63 0.11 -8.22
CA ILE A 74 6.89 -1.07 -7.79
C ILE A 74 5.81 -1.35 -8.83
N SER A 75 5.73 -2.59 -9.30
CA SER A 75 4.72 -3.07 -10.26
C SER A 75 4.58 -4.59 -10.15
N PHE A 76 3.44 -5.12 -10.58
CA PHE A 76 3.27 -6.58 -10.65
C PHE A 76 4.16 -7.18 -11.75
N HIS A 77 4.87 -8.25 -11.41
CA HIS A 77 5.67 -9.05 -12.33
C HIS A 77 5.54 -10.52 -11.97
N SER A 78 5.51 -11.41 -12.97
CA SER A 78 5.52 -12.87 -12.80
C SER A 78 4.48 -13.38 -11.79
N GLN A 79 3.20 -13.00 -11.97
CA GLN A 79 2.13 -13.40 -11.07
C GLN A 79 1.95 -14.92 -11.07
N ALA A 80 1.64 -15.48 -9.89
CA ALA A 80 1.31 -16.88 -9.71
C ALA A 80 -0.19 -17.05 -9.40
N THR A 81 -0.74 -18.21 -9.76
CA THR A 81 -2.10 -18.60 -9.37
C THR A 81 -2.06 -19.22 -7.98
N PHE A 82 -2.82 -18.64 -7.06
CA PHE A 82 -2.95 -19.14 -5.70
C PHE A 82 -4.29 -19.87 -5.51
N LEU A 83 -4.30 -20.92 -4.68
CA LEU A 83 -5.55 -21.53 -4.22
C LEU A 83 -6.28 -20.53 -3.33
N CYS A 84 -7.51 -20.15 -3.70
CA CYS A 84 -8.35 -19.25 -2.91
C CYS A 84 -9.59 -19.99 -2.39
N ASN A 85 -9.99 -19.68 -1.16
CA ASN A 85 -11.23 -20.17 -0.58
C ASN A 85 -12.38 -19.21 -0.94
N LYS A 86 -13.30 -19.68 -1.79
CA LYS A 86 -14.51 -18.93 -2.17
C LYS A 86 -15.62 -19.28 -1.18
N ARG A 87 -15.59 -18.71 0.02
CA ARG A 87 -16.75 -18.72 0.92
C ARG A 87 -17.63 -17.51 0.66
#